data_AF-A0A5B3G9F1-F1
#
_entry.id   AF-A0A5B3G9F1-F1
#
_cell.length_a   1.000
_cell.length_b   1.000
_cell.length_c   1.000
_cell.angle_alpha   90.00
_cell.angle_beta   90.00
_cell.angle_gamma   90.00
#
_symmetry.space_group_name_H-M   'P 1'
#
loop_
_entity.id
_entity.type
_entity.pdbx_description
1 polymer ?
#
loop_
_entity_poly.entity_id
_entity_poly.type
_entity_poly.pdbx_seq_one_letter_code
_entity_poly.pdbx_strand_id
1 'polypeptide(L)'
;MPKLFDLKRKILTDLKVELLDEFDRNFQRRAFFDRPWPGRKSPGNGDKLLNDTGYGRNSIRGTIRQNGVEFSTDTPYMGLHNRGGKIKITPRMRKYFWYMYRQNAESITYSIKKRQANNTQRNRMLSAKAQFWKNMALTKKDHITIPQRQFIGDHPRVRQAVREVIHQNLQSAFRELAKVLQPR
;
A
#
# COMPACT_ATOMS: atom_id res chain seq x y z
N MET A 1 -11.08 -16.13 -38.03
CA MET A 1 -11.80 -15.54 -36.88
C MET A 1 -11.01 -15.82 -35.61
N PRO A 2 -10.74 -14.83 -34.75
CA PRO A 2 -10.16 -15.12 -33.43
C PRO A 2 -11.11 -16.06 -32.67
N LYS A 3 -10.58 -17.15 -32.11
CA LYS A 3 -11.42 -18.11 -31.38
C LYS A 3 -11.95 -17.43 -30.11
N LEU A 4 -13.13 -17.84 -29.62
CA LEU A 4 -13.72 -17.29 -28.38
C LEU A 4 -12.75 -17.35 -27.19
N PHE A 5 -11.91 -18.39 -27.15
CA PHE A 5 -10.84 -18.56 -26.18
C PHE A 5 -9.80 -17.41 -26.22
N ASP A 6 -9.46 -16.94 -27.42
CA ASP A 6 -8.50 -15.85 -27.62
C ASP A 6 -9.08 -14.53 -27.12
N LEU A 7 -10.37 -14.28 -27.37
CA LEU A 7 -11.07 -13.10 -26.86
C LEU A 7 -11.13 -13.08 -25.33
N LYS A 8 -11.47 -14.21 -24.70
CA LYS A 8 -11.48 -14.32 -23.23
C LYS A 8 -10.10 -14.03 -22.65
N ARG A 9 -9.05 -14.64 -23.21
CA ARG A 9 -7.67 -14.44 -22.74
C ARG A 9 -7.24 -12.98 -22.90
N LYS A 10 -7.62 -12.35 -24.02
CA LYS A 10 -7.34 -10.93 -24.26
C LYS A 10 -8.02 -10.03 -23.23
N ILE A 11 -9.33 -10.21 -23.01
CA ILE A 11 -10.08 -9.46 -21.98
C ILE A 11 -9.40 -9.58 -20.61
N LEU A 12 -9.07 -10.79 -20.18
CA LEU A 12 -8.42 -11.01 -18.88
C LEU A 12 -7.02 -10.38 -18.80
N THR A 13 -6.30 -10.31 -19.92
CA THR A 13 -4.97 -9.70 -20.00
C THR A 13 -5.08 -8.18 -19.88
N ASP A 14 -5.98 -7.56 -20.63
CA ASP A 14 -6.22 -6.12 -20.58
C ASP A 14 -6.76 -5.71 -19.19
N LEU A 15 -7.67 -6.51 -18.60
CA LEU A 15 -8.17 -6.30 -17.24
C LEU A 15 -7.05 -6.33 -16.19
N LYS A 16 -6.14 -7.29 -16.32
CA LYS A 16 -4.98 -7.39 -15.42
C LYS A 16 -4.13 -6.13 -15.50
N VAL A 17 -3.83 -5.65 -16.70
CA VAL A 17 -2.98 -4.46 -16.90
C VAL A 17 -3.66 -3.22 -16.32
N GLU A 18 -4.91 -2.96 -16.69
CA GLU A 18 -5.66 -1.79 -16.25
C GLU A 18 -5.81 -1.73 -14.72
N LEU A 19 -6.21 -2.85 -14.11
CA LEU A 19 -6.42 -2.89 -12.66
C LEU A 19 -5.11 -2.85 -11.87
N LEU A 20 -4.02 -3.43 -12.38
CA LEU A 20 -2.70 -3.27 -11.74
C LEU A 20 -2.29 -1.80 -11.72
N ASP A 21 -2.48 -1.09 -12.83
CA ASP A 21 -2.15 0.33 -12.92
C ASP A 21 -3.04 1.20 -12.01
N GLU A 22 -4.35 0.92 -11.93
CA GLU A 22 -5.24 1.63 -11.00
C GLU A 22 -4.91 1.38 -9.53
N PHE A 23 -4.56 0.14 -9.16
CA PHE A 23 -4.13 -0.18 -7.80
C PHE A 23 -2.75 0.42 -7.48
N ASP A 24 -1.86 0.53 -8.46
CA ASP A 24 -0.57 1.19 -8.31
C ASP A 24 -0.73 2.70 -8.06
N ARG A 25 -1.62 3.36 -8.81
CA ARG A 25 -1.97 4.77 -8.62
C ARG A 25 -2.49 5.09 -7.22
N ASN A 26 -3.10 4.13 -6.51
CA ASN A 26 -3.52 4.33 -5.11
C ASN A 26 -2.36 4.68 -4.16
N PHE A 27 -1.14 4.21 -4.43
CA PHE A 27 0.05 4.58 -3.63
C PHE A 27 0.49 6.02 -3.86
N GLN A 28 0.34 6.51 -5.09
CA GLN A 28 0.60 7.93 -5.40
C GLN A 28 -0.48 8.83 -4.78
N ARG A 29 -1.76 8.43 -4.90
CA ARG A 29 -2.91 9.11 -4.28
C ARG A 29 -2.86 9.08 -2.75
N ARG A 30 -2.18 8.10 -2.16
CA ARG A 30 -2.24 7.75 -0.73
C ARG A 30 -3.68 7.50 -0.28
N ALA A 31 -4.45 6.86 -1.14
CA ALA A 31 -5.88 6.66 -1.00
C ALA A 31 -6.30 5.39 -1.74
N PHE A 32 -7.34 4.71 -1.26
CA PHE A 32 -8.06 3.74 -2.07
C PHE A 32 -9.05 4.49 -2.94
N PHE A 33 -8.63 4.86 -4.16
CA PHE A 33 -9.37 5.76 -5.04
C PHE A 33 -9.70 7.10 -4.35
N ASP A 34 -10.94 7.30 -3.92
CA ASP A 34 -11.46 8.49 -3.24
C ASP A 34 -11.39 8.40 -1.71
N ARG A 35 -10.88 7.29 -1.15
CA ARG A 35 -10.81 7.05 0.30
C ARG A 35 -9.38 7.22 0.82
N PRO A 36 -9.02 8.38 1.39
CA PRO A 36 -7.64 8.65 1.84
C PRO A 36 -7.21 7.71 2.97
N TRP A 37 -5.94 7.31 2.94
CA TRP A 37 -5.38 6.44 3.97
C TRP A 37 -5.11 7.17 5.28
N PRO A 38 -5.36 6.53 6.43
CA PRO A 38 -4.98 7.08 7.73
C PRO A 38 -3.46 7.34 7.82
N GLY A 39 -3.11 8.56 8.23
CA GLY A 39 -1.73 8.99 8.43
C GLY A 39 -0.95 8.16 9.45
N ARG A 40 0.37 8.36 9.48
CA ARG A 40 1.25 7.70 10.45
C ARG A 40 1.13 8.38 11.82
N LYS A 41 1.07 7.58 12.89
CA LYS A 41 1.08 8.09 14.28
C LYS A 41 2.48 8.28 14.87
N SER A 42 3.47 7.60 14.28
CA SER A 42 4.88 7.71 14.67
C SER A 42 5.51 8.98 14.09
N PRO A 43 6.36 9.70 14.85
CA PRO A 43 7.01 10.93 14.40
C PRO A 43 7.97 10.69 13.24
N GLY A 44 7.90 11.55 12.22
CA GLY A 44 8.73 11.49 11.01
C GLY A 44 7.93 11.87 9.76
N ASN A 45 8.54 11.67 8.58
CA ASN A 45 7.92 12.04 7.31
C ASN A 45 6.74 11.11 6.99
N GLY A 46 5.53 11.65 7.09
CA GLY A 46 4.29 10.98 6.65
C GLY A 46 4.22 10.82 5.13
N ASP A 47 5.08 11.50 4.38
CA ASP A 47 5.05 11.55 2.92
C ASP A 47 5.39 10.25 2.20
N LYS A 48 5.95 9.29 2.93
CA LYS A 48 6.35 7.99 2.37
C LYS A 48 5.43 6.86 2.80
N LEU A 49 4.16 7.16 3.11
CA LEU A 49 3.20 6.18 3.60
C LEU A 49 3.03 5.02 2.61
N LEU A 50 3.40 3.79 3.03
CA LEU A 50 3.42 2.58 2.20
C LEU A 50 4.29 2.66 0.92
N ASN A 51 5.16 3.66 0.81
CA ASN A 51 5.99 3.87 -0.38
C ASN A 51 7.40 4.37 0.00
N ASP A 52 7.97 3.87 1.10
CA ASP A 52 9.30 4.29 1.57
C ASP A 52 10.42 3.73 0.69
N THR A 53 10.51 2.40 0.61
CA THR A 53 11.45 1.70 -0.27
C THR A 53 10.80 1.24 -1.58
N GLY A 54 9.48 1.37 -1.71
CA GLY A 54 8.71 0.85 -2.86
C GLY A 54 8.51 -0.67 -2.88
N TYR A 55 9.22 -1.45 -2.04
CA TYR A 55 9.17 -2.92 -2.07
C TYR A 55 7.75 -3.49 -1.93
N GLY A 56 6.96 -2.99 -0.97
CA GLY A 56 5.58 -3.44 -0.77
C GLY A 56 4.65 -3.12 -1.95
N ARG A 57 4.82 -1.95 -2.57
CA ARG A 57 4.09 -1.56 -3.79
C ARG A 57 4.45 -2.47 -4.97
N ASN A 58 5.74 -2.67 -5.19
CA ASN A 58 6.28 -3.48 -6.28
C ASN A 58 6.01 -4.99 -6.12
N SER A 59 5.62 -5.43 -4.92
CA SER A 59 5.26 -6.83 -4.65
C SER A 59 3.88 -7.25 -5.19
N ILE A 60 3.06 -6.29 -5.64
CA ILE A 60 1.70 -6.56 -6.10
C ILE A 60 1.74 -7.25 -7.46
N ARG A 61 1.06 -8.39 -7.58
CA ARG A 61 1.01 -9.20 -8.80
C ARG A 61 -0.42 -9.51 -9.18
N GLY A 62 -0.69 -9.44 -10.48
CA GLY A 62 -1.92 -9.95 -11.11
C GLY A 62 -1.65 -11.28 -11.81
N THR A 63 -2.39 -12.32 -11.45
CA THR A 63 -2.31 -13.66 -12.05
C THR A 63 -3.61 -13.97 -12.77
N ILE A 64 -3.54 -14.26 -14.07
CA ILE A 64 -4.71 -14.68 -14.83
C ILE A 64 -5.04 -16.12 -14.41
N ARG A 65 -6.28 -16.33 -13.98
CA ARG A 65 -6.87 -17.64 -13.66
C ARG A 65 -7.89 -18.00 -14.73
N GLN A 66 -8.53 -19.16 -14.59
CA GLN A 66 -9.48 -19.67 -15.59
C GLN A 66 -10.63 -18.69 -15.87
N ASN A 67 -11.19 -18.04 -14.83
CA ASN A 67 -12.38 -17.20 -14.94
C ASN A 67 -12.20 -15.77 -14.41
N GLY A 68 -10.96 -15.31 -14.26
CA GLY A 68 -10.72 -13.98 -13.71
C GLY A 68 -9.24 -13.65 -13.53
N VAL A 69 -8.99 -12.51 -12.90
CA VAL A 69 -7.64 -12.06 -12.51
C VAL A 69 -7.59 -12.04 -10.99
N GLU A 70 -6.60 -12.73 -10.44
CA GLU A 70 -6.31 -12.73 -9.01
C GLU A 70 -5.18 -11.75 -8.69
N PHE A 71 -5.40 -10.85 -7.73
CA PHE A 71 -4.39 -9.91 -7.26
C PHE A 71 -3.85 -10.34 -5.91
N SER A 72 -2.52 -10.39 -5.79
CA SER A 72 -1.83 -10.89 -4.61
C SER A 72 -0.57 -10.07 -4.30
N THR A 73 -0.01 -10.27 -3.11
CA THR A 73 1.28 -9.71 -2.68
C THR A 73 2.06 -10.81 -1.96
N ASP A 74 3.37 -10.86 -2.16
CA ASP A 74 4.28 -11.76 -1.43
C ASP A 74 4.72 -11.17 -0.07
N THR A 75 4.21 -9.99 0.30
CA THR A 75 4.55 -9.32 1.56
C THR A 75 3.41 -9.39 2.58
N PRO A 76 3.52 -10.20 3.66
CA PRO A 76 2.44 -10.37 4.63
C PRO A 76 1.99 -9.06 5.29
N TYR A 77 2.91 -8.12 5.50
CA TYR A 77 2.60 -6.82 6.11
C TYR A 77 1.72 -5.94 5.19
N MET A 78 1.80 -6.10 3.87
CA MET A 78 0.90 -5.40 2.94
C MET A 78 -0.51 -5.95 3.04
N GLY A 79 -0.68 -7.27 3.17
CA GLY A 79 -1.99 -7.87 3.45
C GLY A 79 -2.61 -7.37 4.76
N LEU A 80 -1.79 -7.13 5.79
CA LEU A 80 -2.22 -6.52 7.05
C LEU A 80 -2.60 -5.05 6.87
N HIS A 81 -1.88 -4.28 6.05
CA HIS A 81 -2.28 -2.91 5.72
C HIS A 81 -3.59 -2.88 4.92
N ASN A 82 -3.77 -3.75 3.93
CA ASN A 82 -4.95 -3.74 3.08
C ASN A 82 -6.26 -3.98 3.86
N ARG A 83 -6.21 -4.85 4.87
CA ARG A 83 -7.36 -5.25 5.70
C ARG A 83 -7.44 -4.50 7.04
N GLY A 84 -6.34 -3.90 7.46
CA GLY A 84 -6.16 -3.50 8.86
C GLY A 84 -5.97 -4.73 9.77
N GLY A 85 -5.67 -4.47 11.04
CA GLY A 85 -5.60 -5.56 12.02
C GLY A 85 -4.84 -5.19 13.28
N LYS A 86 -4.51 -6.22 14.06
CA LYS A 86 -3.83 -6.09 15.35
C LYS A 86 -2.59 -7.00 15.39
N ILE A 87 -1.48 -6.50 15.91
CA ILE A 87 -0.27 -7.28 16.15
C ILE A 87 -0.05 -7.35 17.66
N LYS A 88 0.06 -8.55 18.21
CA LYS A 88 0.38 -8.74 19.63
C LYS A 88 1.77 -8.18 19.95
N ILE A 89 1.87 -7.37 21.00
CA ILE A 89 3.13 -6.83 21.49
C ILE A 89 3.86 -7.95 22.23
N THR A 90 5.02 -8.34 21.70
CA THR A 90 5.86 -9.37 22.32
C THR A 90 6.88 -8.77 23.29
N PRO A 91 7.43 -9.54 24.23
CA PRO A 91 8.55 -9.10 25.06
C PRO A 91 9.77 -8.63 24.25
N ARG A 92 10.06 -9.31 23.12
CA ARG A 92 11.13 -8.91 22.21
C ARG A 92 10.87 -7.54 21.57
N MET A 93 9.62 -7.25 21.20
CA MET A 93 9.23 -5.92 20.71
C MET A 93 9.41 -4.85 21.79
N ARG A 94 9.05 -5.13 23.05
CA ARG A 94 9.28 -4.17 24.15
C ARG A 94 10.77 -3.88 24.37
N LYS A 95 11.62 -4.91 24.34
CA LYS A 95 13.08 -4.72 24.38
C LYS A 95 13.57 -3.84 23.21
N TYR A 96 13.05 -4.08 22.01
CA TYR A 96 13.34 -3.26 20.84
C TYR A 96 12.87 -1.81 21.00
N PHE A 97 11.68 -1.57 21.57
CA PHE A 97 11.20 -0.20 21.83
C PHE A 97 12.10 0.54 22.82
N TRP A 98 12.59 -0.13 23.87
CA TRP A 98 13.58 0.44 24.78
C TRP A 98 14.92 0.74 24.09
N TYR A 99 15.40 -0.17 23.25
CA TYR A 99 16.59 0.04 22.44
C TYR A 99 16.44 1.28 21.54
N MET A 100 15.32 1.41 20.83
CA MET A 100 15.03 2.56 19.98
C MET A 100 14.92 3.87 20.78
N TYR A 101 14.31 3.84 21.97
CA TYR A 101 14.30 4.99 22.87
C TYR A 101 15.72 5.45 23.21
N ARG A 102 16.56 4.52 23.69
CA ARG A 102 17.95 4.82 24.08
C ARG A 102 18.75 5.40 22.92
N GLN A 103 18.71 4.74 21.76
CA GLN A 103 19.41 5.20 20.57
C GLN A 103 19.01 6.64 20.17
N ASN A 104 17.72 6.98 20.20
CA ASN A 104 17.26 8.32 19.84
C ASN A 104 17.60 9.35 20.92
N ALA A 105 17.51 8.99 22.20
CA ALA A 105 17.83 9.87 23.32
C ALA A 105 19.34 10.18 23.40
N GLU A 106 20.19 9.15 23.26
CA GLU A 106 21.66 9.27 23.28
C GLU A 106 22.18 10.06 22.06
N SER A 107 21.43 10.10 20.97
CA SER A 107 21.76 10.89 19.77
C SER A 107 21.46 12.39 19.88
N ILE A 108 20.83 12.85 20.97
CA ILE A 108 20.51 14.26 21.19
C ILE A 108 21.78 15.01 21.57
N THR A 109 22.07 16.11 20.88
CA THR A 109 23.24 16.93 21.21
C THR A 109 22.94 17.97 22.29
N TYR A 110 23.89 18.20 23.19
CA TYR A 110 23.77 19.13 24.31
C TYR A 110 24.70 20.32 24.17
N SER A 111 24.26 21.48 24.66
CA SER A 111 25.11 22.64 24.87
C SER A 111 25.77 22.53 26.24
N ILE A 112 27.10 22.40 26.26
CA ILE A 112 27.87 22.35 27.52
C ILE A 112 27.69 23.66 28.30
N LYS A 113 27.74 24.81 27.60
CA LYS A 113 27.59 26.15 28.20
C LYS A 113 26.21 26.35 28.83
N LYS A 114 25.14 25.87 28.19
CA LYS A 114 23.76 26.05 28.65
C LYS A 114 23.22 24.87 29.47
N ARG A 115 23.99 23.80 29.63
CA ARG A 115 23.59 22.53 30.30
C ARG A 115 22.24 21.98 29.85
N GLN A 116 21.89 22.19 28.58
CA GLN A 116 20.59 21.78 28.01
C GLN A 116 20.75 21.27 26.58
N ALA A 117 19.77 20.49 26.12
CA ALA A 117 19.74 20.03 24.73
C ALA A 117 19.68 21.22 23.76
N ASN A 118 20.40 21.14 22.64
CA ASN A 118 20.34 22.17 21.60
C ASN A 118 18.94 22.21 20.98
N ASN A 119 18.39 23.41 20.77
CA ASN A 119 17.06 23.58 20.17
C ASN A 119 17.11 23.56 18.64
N THR A 120 17.62 22.48 18.06
CA THR A 120 17.67 22.27 16.62
C THR A 120 16.46 21.44 16.16
N GLN A 121 16.07 21.57 14.88
CA GLN A 121 15.02 20.74 14.29
C GLN A 121 15.34 19.24 14.43
N ARG A 122 16.61 18.87 14.26
CA ARG A 122 17.11 17.49 14.47
C ARG A 122 16.83 17.00 15.89
N ASN A 123 17.21 17.77 16.91
CA ASN A 123 17.00 17.38 18.30
C ASN A 123 15.52 17.33 18.68
N ARG A 124 14.69 18.25 18.16
CA ARG A 124 13.23 18.18 18.33
C ARG A 124 12.64 16.89 17.76
N MET A 125 13.08 16.49 16.57
CA MET A 125 12.66 15.23 15.94
C MET A 125 13.16 14.00 16.72
N LEU A 126 14.41 13.98 17.15
CA LEU A 126 14.98 12.90 17.97
C LEU A 126 14.25 12.76 19.32
N SER A 127 13.96 13.88 19.98
CA SER A 127 13.19 13.91 21.21
C SER A 127 11.77 13.35 21.01
N ALA A 128 11.07 13.78 19.96
CA ALA A 128 9.74 13.25 19.62
C ALA A 128 9.78 11.73 19.35
N LYS A 129 10.78 11.25 18.61
CA LYS A 129 11.00 9.81 18.35
C LYS A 129 11.29 9.04 19.64
N ALA A 130 12.18 9.54 20.49
CA ALA A 130 12.49 8.93 21.77
C ALA A 130 11.21 8.81 22.63
N GLN A 131 10.44 9.88 22.75
CA GLN A 131 9.19 9.87 23.51
C GLN A 131 8.17 8.87 22.94
N PHE A 132 8.03 8.80 21.62
CA PHE A 132 7.17 7.80 20.97
C PHE A 132 7.57 6.37 21.35
N TRP A 133 8.86 6.03 21.25
CA TRP A 133 9.34 4.69 21.58
C TRP A 133 9.22 4.36 23.07
N LYS A 134 9.47 5.34 23.96
CA LYS A 134 9.25 5.20 25.41
C LYS A 134 7.79 4.88 25.71
N ASN A 135 6.85 5.60 25.08
CA ASN A 135 5.42 5.35 25.23
C ASN A 135 5.03 3.94 24.75
N MET A 136 5.61 3.47 23.65
CA MET A 136 5.40 2.10 23.16
C MET A 136 5.98 1.04 24.10
N ALA A 137 7.14 1.28 24.70
CA ALA A 137 7.76 0.35 25.64
C ALA A 137 6.94 0.20 26.93
N LEU A 138 6.40 1.31 27.43
CA LEU A 138 5.63 1.40 28.67
C LEU A 138 4.13 1.11 28.52
N THR A 139 3.63 0.98 27.29
CA THR A 139 2.19 0.82 27.07
C THR A 139 1.63 -0.42 27.76
N LYS A 140 0.47 -0.28 28.42
CA LYS A 140 -0.28 -1.41 29.00
C LYS A 140 -1.04 -2.23 27.95
N LYS A 141 -1.15 -1.73 26.71
CA LYS A 141 -1.78 -2.46 25.61
C LYS A 141 -1.00 -3.74 25.32
N ASP A 142 -1.73 -4.78 24.97
CA ASP A 142 -1.20 -6.08 24.54
C ASP A 142 -1.06 -6.18 23.02
N HIS A 143 -1.64 -5.24 22.25
CA HIS A 143 -1.58 -5.19 20.80
C HIS A 143 -1.34 -3.79 20.23
N ILE A 144 -0.78 -3.75 19.02
CA ILE A 144 -0.66 -2.59 18.14
C ILE A 144 -1.76 -2.67 17.09
N THR A 145 -2.60 -1.64 17.01
CA THR A 145 -3.60 -1.53 15.94
C THR A 145 -2.99 -0.94 14.68
N ILE A 146 -3.04 -1.70 13.59
CA ILE A 146 -2.67 -1.26 12.25
C ILE A 146 -3.95 -0.78 11.55
N PRO A 147 -4.04 0.52 11.18
CA PRO A 147 -5.21 1.01 10.48
C PRO A 147 -5.24 0.45 9.06
N GLN A 148 -6.45 0.27 8.54
CA GLN A 148 -6.68 -0.15 7.18
C GLN A 148 -6.20 0.92 6.20
N ARG A 149 -5.40 0.49 5.22
CA ARG A 149 -4.91 1.26 4.09
C ARG A 149 -5.10 0.39 2.87
N GLN A 150 -6.33 0.41 2.37
CA GLN A 150 -6.73 -0.45 1.27
C GLN A 150 -6.07 0.02 -0.03
N PHE A 151 -5.43 -0.89 -0.75
CA PHE A 151 -4.84 -0.62 -2.07
C PHE A 151 -5.39 -1.59 -3.13
N ILE A 152 -5.91 -2.75 -2.71
CA ILE A 152 -6.60 -3.73 -3.56
C ILE A 152 -7.97 -4.07 -2.95
N GLY A 153 -9.00 -4.16 -3.79
CA GLY A 153 -10.33 -4.66 -3.42
C GLY A 153 -11.44 -4.16 -4.35
N ASP A 154 -12.69 -4.44 -4.00
CA ASP A 154 -13.84 -3.89 -4.75
C ASP A 154 -13.99 -2.38 -4.55
N HIS A 155 -14.31 -1.69 -5.63
CA HIS A 155 -14.63 -0.27 -5.65
C HIS A 155 -15.51 0.06 -6.86
N PRO A 156 -16.40 1.08 -6.80
CA PRO A 156 -17.11 1.53 -7.99
C PRO A 156 -16.21 1.81 -9.19
N ARG A 157 -15.02 2.40 -8.95
CA ARG A 157 -14.00 2.61 -10.01
C ARG A 157 -13.45 1.32 -10.60
N VAL A 158 -13.24 0.29 -9.78
CA VAL A 158 -12.82 -1.04 -10.26
C VAL A 158 -13.90 -1.64 -11.16
N ARG A 159 -15.17 -1.60 -10.70
CA ARG A 159 -16.29 -2.11 -11.49
C ARG A 159 -16.51 -1.34 -12.79
N GLN A 160 -16.24 -0.03 -12.79
CA GLN A 160 -16.24 0.80 -14.00
C GLN A 160 -15.15 0.36 -14.96
N ALA A 161 -13.89 0.31 -14.52
CA ALA A 161 -12.75 -0.12 -15.35
C ALA A 161 -12.98 -1.53 -15.94
N VAL A 162 -13.54 -2.44 -15.15
CA VAL A 162 -13.89 -3.80 -15.63
C VAL A 162 -14.89 -3.74 -16.79
N ARG A 163 -15.97 -2.95 -16.66
CA ARG A 163 -16.97 -2.81 -17.72
C ARG A 163 -16.37 -2.19 -18.98
N GLU A 164 -15.56 -1.15 -18.83
CA GLU A 164 -14.92 -0.45 -19.95
C GLU A 164 -13.99 -1.37 -20.74
N VAL A 165 -13.12 -2.12 -20.05
CA VAL A 165 -12.21 -3.07 -20.70
C VAL A 165 -12.97 -4.18 -21.44
N ILE A 166 -14.01 -4.75 -20.83
CA ILE A 166 -14.85 -5.76 -21.47
C ILE A 166 -15.52 -5.16 -22.72
N HIS A 167 -16.14 -3.98 -22.58
CA HIS A 167 -16.86 -3.32 -23.66
C HIS A 167 -15.95 -3.02 -24.86
N GLN A 168 -14.77 -2.44 -24.61
CA GLN A 168 -13.80 -2.12 -25.66
C GLN A 168 -13.32 -3.37 -26.40
N ASN A 169 -13.07 -4.46 -25.66
CA ASN A 169 -12.65 -5.73 -26.27
C ASN A 169 -13.75 -6.37 -27.10
N LEU A 170 -15.00 -6.36 -26.62
CA LEU A 170 -16.15 -6.85 -27.39
C LEU A 170 -16.37 -6.02 -28.66
N GLN A 171 -16.35 -4.69 -28.56
CA GLN A 171 -16.47 -3.81 -29.72
C GLN A 171 -15.35 -4.02 -30.74
N SER A 172 -14.11 -4.22 -30.27
CA SER A 172 -12.98 -4.55 -31.14
C SER A 172 -13.23 -5.87 -31.88
N ALA A 173 -13.63 -6.92 -31.18
CA ALA A 173 -13.95 -8.21 -31.77
C ALA A 173 -15.09 -8.12 -32.80
N PHE A 174 -16.16 -7.39 -32.48
CA PHE A 174 -17.28 -7.19 -33.42
C PHE A 174 -16.86 -6.43 -34.67
N ARG A 175 -16.00 -5.40 -34.55
CA ARG A 175 -15.47 -4.67 -35.71
C ARG A 175 -14.64 -5.57 -36.62
N GLU A 176 -13.78 -6.41 -36.06
CA GLU A 176 -13.00 -7.37 -36.84
C GLU A 176 -13.88 -8.42 -37.52
N LEU A 177 -14.92 -8.89 -36.84
CA LEU A 177 -15.91 -9.79 -37.44
C LEU A 177 -16.64 -9.13 -38.61
N ALA A 178 -17.09 -7.89 -38.43
CA ALA A 178 -17.80 -7.14 -39.46
C ALA A 178 -16.96 -6.96 -40.74
N LYS A 179 -15.66 -6.65 -40.62
CA LYS A 179 -14.74 -6.55 -41.76
C LYS A 179 -14.65 -7.84 -42.57
N VAL A 180 -14.64 -9.00 -41.90
CA VAL A 180 -14.55 -10.31 -42.56
C VAL A 180 -15.85 -10.67 -43.30
N LEU A 181 -16.99 -10.18 -42.80
CA LEU A 181 -18.32 -10.49 -43.35
C LEU A 181 -18.79 -9.49 -44.42
N GLN A 182 -18.05 -8.41 -44.67
CA GLN A 182 -18.39 -7.48 -45.75
C GLN A 182 -18.31 -8.19 -47.11
N PRO A 183 -19.38 -8.12 -47.94
CA PRO A 183 -19.32 -8.67 -49.29
C PRO A 183 -18.22 -7.94 -50.07
N ARG A 184 -17.47 -8.71 -50.87
CA ARG A 184 -16.44 -8.18 -51.76
C ARG A 184 -17.04 -7.26 -52.82
#